data_AF-A0A562WQN3-F1
#
_entry.id   AF-A0A562WQN3-F1
#
_cell.length_a   1.000
_cell.length_b   1.000
_cell.length_c   1.000
_cell.angle_alpha   90.00
_cell.angle_beta   90.00
_cell.angle_gamma   90.00
#
_symmetry.space_group_name_H-M   'P 1'
#
loop_
_entity.id
_entity.type
_entity.pdbx_description
1 polymer ?
#
loop_
_entity_poly.entity_id
_entity_poly.type
_entity_poly.pdbx_seq_one_letter_code
_entity_poly.pdbx_strand_id
1 'polypeptide(L)' 'MKMQDVKEIAKSRGIKAGKLNKGELVRSIQADEGNEACYETGQAAVCGQESCIWRDDCK' A
#
# COMPACT_ATOMS: atom_id res chain seq x y z
N MET A 1 9.55 2.27 -2.87
CA MET A 1 8.80 3.54 -2.88
C MET A 1 9.04 4.33 -1.59
N LYS A 2 9.23 5.66 -1.65
CA LYS A 2 9.43 6.49 -0.45
C LYS A 2 8.08 6.91 0.14
N MET A 3 8.06 7.28 1.43
CA MET A 3 6.84 7.76 2.10
C MET A 3 6.16 8.95 1.40
N GLN A 4 6.94 9.82 0.75
CA GLN A 4 6.40 10.95 -0.01
C GLN A 4 5.57 10.48 -1.21
N ASP A 5 6.08 9.52 -1.98
CA ASP A 5 5.38 8.96 -3.14
C ASP A 5 4.06 8.28 -2.70
N VAL A 6 4.09 7.52 -1.59
CA VAL A 6 2.89 6.87 -1.03
C VAL A 6 1.81 7.91 -0.68
N LYS A 7 2.21 9.06 -0.11
CA LYS A 7 1.29 10.15 0.23
C LYS A 7 0.66 10.78 -1.01
N GLU A 8 1.42 10.94 -2.09
CA GLU A 8 0.88 11.47 -3.34
C GLU A 8 -0.14 10.50 -3.98
N ILE A 9 0.15 9.19 -3.95
CA ILE A 9 -0.80 8.17 -4.42
C ILE A 9 -2.08 8.20 -3.56
N ALA A 10 -1.95 8.19 -2.23
CA ALA A 10 -3.09 8.29 -1.32
C ALA A 10 -3.93 9.54 -1.60
N LYS A 11 -3.29 10.70 -1.77
CA LYS A 11 -3.95 11.98 -2.06
C LYS A 11 -4.69 11.94 -3.39
N SER A 12 -4.12 11.34 -4.43
CA SER A 12 -4.76 11.19 -5.75
C SER A 12 -6.05 10.37 -5.68
N ARG A 13 -6.15 9.48 -4.69
CA ARG A 13 -7.32 8.62 -4.41
C ARG A 13 -8.26 9.21 -3.35
N GLY A 14 -7.98 10.41 -2.83
CA GLY A 14 -8.78 11.03 -1.76
C GLY A 14 -8.56 10.43 -0.35
N ILE A 15 -7.54 9.59 -0.18
CA ILE A 15 -7.18 8.98 1.11
C ILE A 15 -6.33 9.96 1.92
N LYS A 16 -6.75 10.22 3.16
CA LYS A 16 -6.03 11.12 4.08
C LYS A 16 -4.92 10.37 4.81
N ALA A 17 -3.66 10.75 4.55
CA ALA A 17 -2.50 10.14 5.21
C ALA A 17 -2.46 10.36 6.74
N GLY A 18 -2.94 11.51 7.25
CA GLY A 18 -3.08 11.75 8.69
C GLY A 18 -1.86 11.37 9.53
N LYS A 19 -2.08 10.51 10.53
CA LYS A 19 -1.05 9.92 11.41
C LYS A 19 -0.62 8.51 10.98
N LEU A 20 -1.07 8.03 9.81
CA LEU A 20 -0.79 6.69 9.34
C LEU A 20 0.70 6.56 9.00
N ASN A 21 1.30 5.46 9.44
CA ASN A 21 2.63 5.07 8.99
C ASN A 21 2.58 4.58 7.53
N LYS A 22 3.76 4.33 6.93
CA LYS A 22 3.85 3.89 5.53
C LYS A 22 2.99 2.65 5.28
N GLY A 23 3.11 1.64 6.15
CA GLY A 23 2.38 0.38 5.98
C GLY A 23 0.87 0.53 6.08
N GLU A 24 0.39 1.29 7.06
CA GLU A 24 -1.04 1.60 7.20
C GLU A 24 -1.60 2.37 5.99
N LEU A 25 -0.82 3.30 5.46
CA LEU A 25 -1.21 4.09 4.30
C LEU A 25 -1.27 3.24 3.04
N VAL A 26 -0.27 2.38 2.80
CA VAL A 26 -0.28 1.44 1.68
C VAL A 26 -1.46 0.48 1.78
N ARG A 27 -1.72 -0.09 2.96
CA ARG A 27 -2.88 -0.96 3.18
C ARG A 27 -4.21 -0.26 2.93
N SER A 28 -4.31 1.02 3.28
CA SER A 28 -5.50 1.83 2.96
C SER A 28 -5.67 2.01 1.45
N ILE A 29 -4.57 2.21 0.71
CA ILE A 29 -4.61 2.29 -0.75
C ILE A 29 -4.97 0.93 -1.37
N GLN A 30 -4.41 -0.18 -0.88
CA GLN A 30 -4.77 -1.51 -1.36
C GLN A 30 -6.26 -1.81 -1.16
N ALA A 31 -6.83 -1.44 -0.02
CA ALA A 31 -8.27 -1.59 0.24
C ALA A 31 -9.12 -0.73 -0.72
N ASP A 32 -8.71 0.50 -1.00
CA ASP A 32 -9.35 1.38 -2.00
C ASP A 32 -9.27 0.82 -3.43
N GLU A 33 -8.20 0.10 -3.75
CA GLU A 33 -8.02 -0.61 -5.02
C GLU A 33 -8.90 -1.87 -5.14
N GLY A 34 -9.57 -2.30 -4.07
CA GLY A 34 -10.27 -3.58 -3.99
C GLY A 34 -9.33 -4.78 -3.84
N ASN A 35 -8.06 -4.54 -3.53
CA ASN A 35 -7.04 -5.55 -3.30
C ASN A 35 -7.00 -5.98 -1.83
N GLU A 36 -6.41 -7.15 -1.57
CA GLU A 36 -6.05 -7.53 -0.19
C GLU A 36 -5.04 -6.53 0.39
N ALA A 37 -5.33 -6.00 1.57
CA ALA A 37 -4.48 -5.05 2.29
C ALA A 37 -3.28 -5.76 2.98
N CYS A 38 -2.47 -6.44 2.18
CA CYS A 38 -1.44 -7.37 2.63
C CYS A 38 -0.04 -6.75 2.80
N TYR A 39 0.12 -5.44 2.58
CA TYR A 39 1.43 -4.81 2.71
C TYR A 39 1.96 -4.90 4.16
N GLU A 40 3.21 -5.35 4.32
CA GLU A 40 3.88 -5.61 5.61
C GLU A 40 3.15 -6.59 6.54
N THR A 41 2.30 -7.48 6.02
CA THR A 41 1.62 -8.52 6.82
C THR A 41 2.37 -9.87 6.81
N GLY A 42 3.51 -9.95 6.12
CA GLY A 42 4.24 -11.21 5.92
C GLY A 42 3.65 -12.12 4.83
N GLN A 43 2.62 -11.68 4.12
CA GLN A 43 1.94 -12.47 3.08
C GLN A 43 2.53 -12.27 1.67
N ALA A 44 3.65 -11.55 1.53
CA ALA A 44 4.24 -11.20 0.23
C ALA A 44 4.53 -12.42 -0.66
N ALA A 45 4.92 -13.55 -0.05
CA ALA A 45 5.23 -14.79 -0.77
C ALA A 45 4.00 -15.50 -1.35
N VAL A 46 2.80 -15.23 -0.83
CA VAL A 46 1.57 -15.98 -1.16
C VAL A 46 0.44 -15.12 -1.71
N CYS A 47 0.61 -13.78 -1.79
CA CYS A 47 -0.49 -12.87 -2.15
C CYS A 47 -0.96 -12.99 -3.60
N GLY A 48 -0.12 -13.52 -4.52
CA GLY A 48 -0.49 -13.70 -5.93
C GLY A 48 -0.70 -12.41 -6.74
N GLN A 49 -0.54 -11.22 -6.14
CA GLN A 49 -0.74 -9.93 -6.82
C GLN A 49 0.53 -9.52 -7.58
N GLU A 50 0.72 -10.05 -8.78
CA GLU A 50 1.91 -9.78 -9.61
C GLU A 50 1.98 -8.33 -10.09
N SER A 51 0.83 -7.69 -10.35
CA SER A 51 0.73 -6.29 -10.80
C SER A 51 0.69 -5.27 -9.65
N CYS A 52 0.93 -5.71 -8.41
CA CYS A 52 0.93 -4.82 -7.25
C CYS A 52 2.11 -3.85 -7.31
N ILE A 53 1.84 -2.54 -7.35
CA ILE A 53 2.88 -1.50 -7.42
C ILE A 53 3.77 -1.45 -6.15
N TRP A 54 3.31 -2.09 -5.07
CA TRP A 54 3.99 -2.16 -3.77
C TRP A 54 4.91 -3.38 -3.66
N ARG A 55 4.88 -4.29 -4.63
CA ARG A 55 5.56 -5.59 -4.58
C ARG A 55 7.06 -5.48 -4.33
N ASP A 56 7.72 -4.48 -4.90
CA ASP A 56 9.17 -4.25 -4.70
C ASP A 56 9.51 -3.76 -3.28
N ASP A 57 8.54 -3.16 -2.58
CA ASP A 57 8.67 -2.76 -1.18
C ASP A 57 8.29 -3.88 -0.19
N CYS A 58 7.56 -4.92 -0.64
CA CYS A 58 7.23 -6.10 0.14
C CYS A 58 8.44 -7.03 0.23
N LYS A 59 9.14 -7.00 1.36
CA LYS A 59 10.26 -7.92 1.67
C LYS A 59 9.90 -8.85 2.83
#